data_AF-A0A6B3ED66-F1
#
_entry.id   AF-A0A6B3ED66-F1
#
_cell.length_a   1.000
_cell.length_b   1.000
_cell.length_c   1.000
_cell.angle_alpha   90.00
_cell.angle_beta   90.00
_cell.angle_gamma   90.00
#
_symmetry.space_group_name_H-M   'P 1'
#
loop_
_entity.id
_entity.type
_entity.pdbx_description
1 polymer ?
#
loop_
_entity_poly.entity_id
_entity_poly.type
_entity_poly.pdbx_seq_one_letter_code
_entity_poly.pdbx_strand_id
1 'polypeptide(L)' 'LGELLLYRPVSGSFAEYAREFLGPFFGFVTGWTYWLGWVITGITEVTAAAKYMTFWWAIPQWASSL' A
#
# COMPACT_ATOMS: atom_id res chain seq x y z
N LEU A 1 -4.53 -8.10 15.62
CA LEU A 1 -4.86 -8.78 14.33
C LEU A 1 -4.77 -10.30 14.43
N GLY A 2 -3.70 -10.86 15.00
CA GLY A 2 -3.54 -12.33 15.13
C GLY A 2 -4.70 -13.04 15.84
N GLU A 3 -5.24 -12.46 16.92
CA GLU A 3 -6.40 -13.04 17.63
C GLU A 3 -7.72 -12.97 16.84
N LEU A 4 -7.93 -11.93 16.01
CA LEU A 4 -9.14 -11.80 15.17
C LEU A 4 -9.13 -12.76 13.98
N LEU A 5 -7.94 -13.03 13.42
CA LEU A 5 -7.76 -14.02 12.36
C LEU A 5 -8.00 -15.46 12.86
N LEU A 6 -7.70 -15.73 14.13
CA LEU A 6 -7.94 -17.02 14.78
C LEU A 6 -9.44 -17.23 15.11
N TYR A 7 -10.16 -16.14 15.42
CA TYR A 7 -11.57 -16.19 15.81
C TYR A 7 -12.52 -16.36 14.62
N ARG A 8 -12.23 -15.74 13.47
CA ARG A 8 -13.03 -15.94 12.25
C ARG A 8 -12.15 -15.80 11.00
N PRO A 9 -11.79 -16.90 10.32
CA PRO A 9 -11.03 -16.84 9.07
C PRO A 9 -11.98 -16.42 7.95
N VAL A 10 -12.07 -15.12 7.69
CA VAL A 10 -12.72 -14.59 6.49
C VAL A 10 -11.62 -14.36 5.46
N SER A 11 -11.81 -14.79 4.21
CA SER A 11 -10.89 -14.47 3.10
C SER A 11 -10.83 -12.97 2.75
N GLY A 12 -11.58 -12.13 3.49
CA GLY A 12 -11.61 -10.69 3.31
C GLY A 12 -10.41 -9.98 3.93
N SER A 13 -9.97 -8.90 3.28
CA SER A 13 -8.94 -8.00 3.80
C SER A 13 -9.37 -7.33 5.11
N PHE A 14 -8.45 -6.68 5.83
CA PHE A 14 -8.73 -5.89 7.05
C PHE A 14 -9.93 -4.93 6.90
N ALA A 15 -10.17 -4.43 5.68
CA ALA A 15 -11.32 -3.61 5.35
C ALA A 15 -12.67 -4.30 5.58
N GLU A 16 -12.76 -5.63 5.44
CA GLU A 16 -13.99 -6.37 5.74
C GLU A 16 -14.27 -6.48 7.24
N TYR A 17 -13.23 -6.69 8.05
CA TYR A 17 -13.38 -6.61 9.51
C TYR A 17 -13.81 -5.20 9.95
N ALA A 18 -13.23 -4.15 9.35
CA ALA A 18 -13.65 -2.78 9.62
C ALA A 18 -15.12 -2.54 9.21
N ARG A 19 -15.57 -3.14 8.10
CA ARG A 19 -16.95 -3.04 7.63
C ARG A 19 -17.94 -3.76 8.57
N GLU A 20 -17.58 -4.95 9.05
CA GLU A 20 -18.43 -5.79 9.90
C GLU A 20 -18.55 -5.23 11.33
N PHE A 21 -17.46 -4.72 11.92
CA PHE A 21 -17.45 -4.27 13.32
C PHE A 21 -17.69 -2.78 13.51
N LEU A 22 -17.29 -1.92 12.57
CA LEU A 22 -17.40 -0.46 12.69
C LEU A 22 -18.44 0.13 11.72
N GLY A 23 -18.89 -0.66 10.75
CA GLY A 23 -19.92 -0.28 9.78
C GLY A 23 -19.38 0.10 8.39
N PRO A 24 -20.28 0.32 7.42
CA PRO A 24 -19.96 0.44 6.00
C PRO A 24 -18.98 1.58 5.67
N PHE A 25 -19.06 2.71 6.38
CA PHE A 25 -18.16 3.85 6.17
C PHE A 25 -16.70 3.53 6.54
N PHE A 26 -16.47 2.84 7.66
CA PHE A 26 -15.12 2.48 8.10
C PHE A 26 -14.49 1.42 7.19
N GLY A 27 -15.28 0.51 6.63
CA GLY A 27 -14.83 -0.41 5.57
C GLY A 27 -14.35 0.33 4.31
N PHE A 28 -15.07 1.36 3.88
CA PHE A 28 -14.67 2.19 2.74
C PHE A 28 -13.36 2.96 3.02
N VAL A 29 -13.26 3.64 4.16
CA VAL A 29 -12.06 4.42 4.53
C VAL A 29 -10.82 3.54 4.64
N THR A 30 -10.94 2.38 5.28
CA THR A 30 -9.81 1.44 5.42
C THR A 30 -9.38 0.85 4.08
N GLY A 31 -10.33 0.52 3.20
CA GLY A 31 -10.03 0.09 1.82
C GLY A 31 -9.30 1.15 1.01
N TRP A 32 -9.77 2.41 1.05
CA TRP A 32 -9.12 3.53 0.36
C TRP A 32 -7.75 3.87 0.92
N THR A 33 -7.57 3.83 2.25
CA THR A 33 -6.26 4.08 2.88
C THR A 33 -5.25 3.01 2.48
N TYR A 34 -5.67 1.75 2.38
CA TYR A 34 -4.82 0.67 1.91
C TYR A 34 -4.41 0.85 0.45
N TRP A 35 -5.36 1.20 -0.42
CA TRP A 35 -5.06 1.47 -1.83
C TRP A 35 -4.11 2.67 -2.00
N LEU A 36 -4.36 3.78 -1.29
CA LEU A 36 -3.47 4.95 -1.30
C LEU A 36 -2.07 4.62 -0.78
N GLY A 37 -1.97 3.77 0.25
CA GLY A 37 -0.69 3.26 0.74
C GLY A 37 0.11 2.55 -0.35
N TRP A 38 -0.53 1.67 -1.12
CA TRP A 38 0.11 0.99 -2.25
C TRP A 38 0.56 1.95 -3.36
N VAL A 39 -0.25 2.97 -3.68
CA VAL A 39 0.12 4.00 -4.67
C VAL A 39 1.35 4.78 -4.21
N ILE A 40 1.39 5.22 -2.95
CA ILE A 40 2.53 5.95 -2.39
C ILE A 40 3.80 5.08 -2.40
N THR A 41 3.68 3.81 -2.00
CA THR A 41 4.81 2.87 -2.03
C THR A 41 5.36 2.72 -3.45
N GLY A 42 4.50 2.53 -4.46
CA GLY A 42 4.95 2.40 -5.86
C GLY A 42 5.71 3.63 -6.35
N ILE A 43 5.21 4.84 -6.07
CA ILE A 43 5.91 6.10 -6.43
C ILE A 43 7.26 6.20 -5.71
N THR A 44 7.29 5.79 -4.44
CA THR A 44 8.49 5.83 -3.60
C THR A 44 9.57 4.88 -4.12
N GLU A 45 9.19 3.66 -4.54
CA GLU A 45 10.11 2.67 -5.11
C GLU A 45 10.72 3.17 -6.42
N VAL A 46 9.92 3.72 -7.34
CA VAL A 46 10.42 4.30 -8.60
C VAL A 46 11.35 5.48 -8.33
N THR A 47 10.99 6.36 -7.39
CA THR A 47 11.83 7.51 -7.02
C THR A 47 13.16 7.06 -6.40
N ALA A 48 13.13 6.03 -5.54
CA ALA A 48 14.33 5.47 -4.94
C ALA A 48 15.24 4.82 -5.99
N ALA A 49 14.67 4.03 -6.91
CA ALA A 49 15.41 3.40 -8.00
C ALA A 49 16.08 4.46 -8.91
N ALA A 50 15.37 5.51 -9.28
CA ALA A 50 15.91 6.59 -10.09
C ALA A 50 17.09 7.32 -9.40
N LYS A 51 16.98 7.54 -8.08
CA LYS A 51 18.08 8.10 -7.27
C LYS A 51 19.29 7.16 -7.22
N TYR A 52 19.08 5.86 -7.03
CA TYR A 52 20.18 4.89 -7.03
C TYR A 52 20.88 4.83 -8.39
N MET A 53 20.13 4.82 -9.49
CA MET A 53 20.73 4.83 -10.84
C MET A 53 21.55 6.10 -11.10
N THR A 54 21.07 7.25 -10.60
CA THR A 54 21.81 8.52 -10.71
C THR A 54 23.10 8.50 -9.87
N PHE A 55 23.05 7.92 -8.66
CA PHE A 55 24.20 7.85 -7.75
C PHE A 55 25.32 6.92 -8.26
N TRP A 56 24.95 5.74 -8.79
CA TRP A 56 25.93 4.72 -9.18
C TRP A 56 26.41 4.83 -10.63
N TRP A 57 25.54 5.23 -11.56
CA TRP A 57 25.84 5.22 -13.00
C TRP A 57 25.84 6.60 -13.65
N ALA A 58 25.63 7.68 -12.88
CA ALA A 58 25.50 9.06 -13.39
C ALA A 58 24.46 9.21 -14.51
N ILE A 59 23.50 8.28 -14.60
CA ILE A 59 22.41 8.32 -15.58
C ILE A 59 21.41 9.36 -15.10
N PRO A 60 21.07 10.37 -15.92
CA PRO A 60 20.18 11.42 -15.49
C PRO A 60 18.77 10.89 -15.22
N GLN A 61 18.15 11.39 -14.15
CA GLN A 61 16.89 10.91 -13.57
C GLN A 61 15.73 10.76 -14.57
N TRP A 62 15.73 11.52 -15.67
CA TRP A 62 14.69 11.46 -16.72
C TRP A 62 14.78 10.22 -17.63
N ALA A 63 15.92 9.52 -17.66
CA ALA A 63 16.10 8.31 -18.47
C ALA A 63 15.72 7.03 -17.69
N SER A 64 15.68 7.09 -16.35
CA SER A 64 15.38 5.95 -15.47
C SER A 64 13.99 5.99 -14.85
N SER A 65 13.25 7.10 -15.00
CA SER A 65 11.93 7.30 -14.39
C SER A 65 10.75 6.83 -15.24
N LEU A 66 10.97 5.98 -16.26
CA LEU A 66 9.92 5.39 -17.11
C LEU A 66 9.73 3.91 -16.77
#